data_AF-U9TTD8-F1
#
_entry.id   AF-U9TTD8-F1
#
_cell.length_a   1.000
_cell.length_b   1.000
_cell.length_c   1.000
_cell.angle_alpha   90.00
_cell.angle_beta   90.00
_cell.angle_gamma   90.00
#
_symmetry.space_group_name_H-M   'P 1'
#
loop_
_entity.id
_entity.type
_entity.pdbx_description
1 polymer ?
#
loop_
_entity_poly.entity_id
_entity_poly.type
_entity_poly.pdbx_seq_one_letter_code
_entity_poly.pdbx_strand_id
1 'polypeptide(L)'
;MSKLNNDIFCLIFEELRDDEKTLYSCLSINKEFCEIIIPILWKNPWKFLKKGKERLLLNVIISHLSKESKNNLNQNNIFINSYQRPLFNYINFCKHLNLSGIQNIIYNIYEESKIKIIENEIIKLFVNENTKFTHLYLPYQVNFQIHLIPGAESCLSEIKFLRCNASVENYILDGLTEICKSIKELEVLFEKNNNYGIVNLIKNQKNLFNVCLFDFYKRHESFNNIIENSLIKHANTMQYFKITKPPVINLLSSFVNLRVLELELNGDYRDYNYLKNVTLPFLQVLKTRFVPTSILISLIENTSGSLIDISMKSSTSNN
;
A
#
# COMPACT_ATOMS: atom_id res chain seq x y z
N MET A 1 30.73 -26.87 -9.28
CA MET A 1 30.92 -25.71 -8.37
C MET A 1 30.99 -26.24 -6.96
N SER A 2 31.94 -25.77 -6.15
CA SER A 2 31.99 -26.02 -4.70
C SER A 2 30.61 -25.79 -4.09
N LYS A 3 30.15 -26.70 -3.22
CA LYS A 3 28.89 -26.54 -2.46
C LYS A 3 28.99 -25.29 -1.58
N LEU A 4 28.70 -24.12 -2.15
CA LEU A 4 28.29 -22.98 -1.34
C LEU A 4 26.99 -23.40 -0.65
N ASN A 5 26.88 -23.13 0.65
CA ASN A 5 25.67 -23.42 1.39
C ASN A 5 24.49 -22.61 0.80
N ASN A 6 23.33 -23.24 0.66
CA ASN A 6 22.09 -22.59 0.22
C ASN A 6 21.79 -21.33 1.04
N ASP A 7 22.13 -21.32 2.33
CA ASP A 7 21.97 -20.15 3.19
C ASP A 7 22.73 -18.91 2.67
N ILE A 8 23.91 -19.12 2.07
CA ILE A 8 24.71 -18.02 1.50
C ILE A 8 24.02 -17.48 0.24
N PHE A 9 23.51 -18.35 -0.63
CA PHE A 9 22.77 -17.93 -1.81
C PHE A 9 21.48 -17.19 -1.45
N CYS A 10 20.76 -17.62 -0.41
CA CYS A 10 19.60 -16.91 0.12
C CYS A 10 19.94 -15.46 0.48
N LEU A 11 21.04 -15.25 1.21
CA LEU A 11 21.48 -13.90 1.59
C LEU A 11 21.85 -13.06 0.36
N ILE A 12 22.63 -13.63 -0.57
CA ILE A 12 23.02 -12.93 -1.79
C ILE A 12 21.80 -12.53 -2.62
N PHE A 13 20.84 -13.43 -2.83
CA PHE A 13 19.65 -13.12 -3.63
C PHE A 13 18.69 -12.17 -2.94
N GLU A 14 18.60 -12.16 -1.60
CA GLU A 14 17.78 -11.18 -0.89
C GLU A 14 18.36 -9.77 -1.00
N GLU A 15 19.69 -9.61 -1.04
CA GLU A 15 20.32 -8.32 -1.37
C GLU A 15 20.03 -7.86 -2.81
N LEU A 16 19.82 -8.82 -3.73
CA LEU A 16 19.47 -8.57 -5.12
C LEU A 16 17.96 -8.47 -5.39
N ARG A 17 17.10 -8.41 -4.35
CA ARG A 17 15.63 -8.38 -4.50
C ARG A 17 15.07 -7.21 -5.32
N ASP A 18 15.88 -6.17 -5.54
CA ASP A 18 15.55 -5.00 -6.35
C ASP A 18 16.11 -5.08 -7.78
N ASP A 19 17.02 -6.02 -8.06
CA ASP A 19 17.59 -6.28 -9.39
C ASP A 19 16.88 -7.48 -10.05
N GLU A 20 15.69 -7.19 -10.58
CA GLU A 20 14.82 -8.12 -11.31
C GLU A 20 15.59 -8.89 -12.39
N LYS A 21 16.44 -8.21 -13.16
CA LYS A 21 17.12 -8.78 -14.34
C LYS A 21 18.12 -9.85 -13.92
N THR A 22 18.91 -9.54 -12.90
CA THR A 22 19.90 -10.49 -12.37
C THR A 22 19.20 -11.73 -11.80
N LEU A 23 18.15 -11.54 -10.99
CA LEU A 23 17.38 -12.65 -10.44
C LEU A 23 16.77 -13.56 -11.53
N TYR A 24 16.15 -12.99 -12.58
CA TYR A 24 15.61 -13.79 -13.68
C TYR A 24 16.69 -14.57 -14.43
N SER A 25 17.87 -13.99 -14.65
CA SER A 25 18.96 -14.70 -15.32
C SER A 25 19.39 -15.95 -14.54
N CYS A 26 19.41 -15.85 -13.20
CA CYS A 26 19.81 -16.92 -12.31
C CYS A 26 18.78 -18.07 -12.21
N LEU A 27 17.51 -17.86 -12.57
CA LEU A 27 16.50 -18.93 -12.59
C LEU A 27 16.84 -20.05 -13.59
N SER A 28 17.59 -19.75 -14.64
CA SER A 28 17.97 -20.73 -15.67
C SER A 28 19.11 -21.67 -15.25
N ILE A 29 19.76 -21.41 -14.11
CA ILE A 29 20.96 -22.13 -13.68
C ILE A 29 20.63 -23.54 -13.20
N ASN A 30 19.77 -23.68 -12.18
CA ASN A 30 19.33 -24.97 -11.65
C ASN A 30 18.05 -24.84 -10.79
N LYS A 31 17.53 -25.99 -10.33
CA LYS A 31 16.32 -26.07 -9.50
C LYS A 31 16.48 -25.41 -8.12
N GLU A 32 17.64 -25.56 -7.47
CA GLU A 32 17.91 -24.99 -6.15
C GLU A 32 17.83 -23.46 -6.18
N PHE A 33 18.35 -22.84 -7.25
CA PHE A 33 18.28 -21.39 -7.44
C PHE A 33 16.84 -20.95 -7.68
N CYS A 34 16.06 -21.71 -8.45
CA CYS A 34 14.62 -21.45 -8.59
C CYS A 34 13.91 -21.45 -7.23
N GLU A 35 14.20 -22.45 -6.38
CA GLU A 35 13.56 -22.60 -5.06
C GLU A 35 13.84 -21.43 -4.11
N ILE A 36 14.99 -20.75 -4.26
CA ILE A 36 15.35 -19.56 -3.48
C ILE A 36 14.80 -18.28 -4.11
N ILE A 37 14.99 -18.09 -5.41
CA ILE A 37 14.70 -16.83 -6.11
C ILE A 37 13.19 -16.62 -6.31
N ILE A 38 12.43 -17.69 -6.59
CA ILE A 38 10.99 -17.55 -6.85
C ILE A 38 10.26 -16.94 -5.65
N PRO A 39 10.46 -17.41 -4.40
CA PRO A 39 9.88 -16.76 -3.22
C PRO A 39 10.26 -15.27 -3.09
N ILE A 40 11.49 -14.90 -3.42
CA ILE A 40 11.97 -13.50 -3.35
C ILE A 40 11.21 -12.64 -4.38
N LEU A 41 11.15 -13.09 -5.64
CA LEU A 41 10.43 -12.39 -6.71
C LEU A 41 8.93 -12.31 -6.43
N TRP A 42 8.33 -13.41 -5.96
CA TRP A 42 6.89 -13.50 -5.72
C TRP A 42 6.43 -12.96 -4.37
N LYS A 43 7.35 -12.52 -3.51
CA LYS A 43 7.01 -11.75 -2.30
C LYS A 43 6.14 -10.55 -2.65
N ASN A 44 6.45 -9.84 -3.74
CA ASN A 44 5.64 -8.75 -4.29
C ASN A 44 5.55 -8.87 -5.83
N PRO A 45 4.60 -9.66 -6.37
CA PRO A 45 4.52 -9.91 -7.82
C PRO A 45 4.11 -8.67 -8.62
N TRP A 46 3.65 -7.62 -7.96
CA TRP A 46 3.20 -6.37 -8.57
C TRP A 46 4.37 -5.41 -8.82
N LYS A 47 5.48 -5.56 -8.08
CA LYS A 47 6.61 -4.62 -8.07
C LYS A 47 7.23 -4.42 -9.45
N PHE A 48 7.41 -5.52 -10.19
CA PHE A 48 8.06 -5.53 -11.50
C PHE A 48 7.07 -5.73 -12.65
N LEU A 49 5.77 -5.57 -12.38
CA LEU A 49 4.74 -5.76 -13.39
C LEU A 49 4.83 -4.68 -14.47
N LYS A 50 5.31 -5.08 -15.65
CA LYS A 50 5.40 -4.20 -16.82
C LYS A 50 4.05 -4.07 -17.51
N LYS A 51 3.76 -2.88 -18.06
CA LYS A 51 2.57 -2.63 -18.87
C LYS A 51 2.45 -3.65 -20.00
N GLY A 52 1.28 -4.23 -20.18
CA GLY A 52 1.00 -5.28 -21.16
C GLY A 52 1.32 -6.71 -20.68
N LYS A 53 1.88 -6.91 -19.48
CA LYS A 53 2.17 -8.22 -18.89
C LYS A 53 1.16 -8.64 -17.80
N GLU A 54 0.14 -7.82 -17.56
CA GLU A 54 -0.91 -8.02 -16.56
C GLU A 54 -1.65 -9.34 -16.76
N ARG A 55 -1.99 -9.67 -18.01
CA ARG A 55 -2.68 -10.92 -18.35
C ARG A 55 -1.84 -12.15 -18.01
N LEU A 56 -0.51 -12.09 -18.15
CA LEU A 56 0.35 -13.21 -17.78
C LEU A 56 0.35 -13.44 -16.27
N LEU A 57 0.42 -12.35 -15.49
CA LEU A 57 0.32 -12.44 -14.04
C LEU A 57 -1.02 -13.02 -13.61
N LEU A 58 -2.11 -12.54 -14.20
CA LEU A 58 -3.46 -13.06 -13.92
C LEU A 58 -3.57 -14.54 -14.28
N ASN A 59 -3.01 -14.98 -15.42
CA ASN A 59 -3.01 -16.39 -15.82
C ASN A 59 -2.28 -17.27 -14.77
N VAL A 60 -1.15 -16.79 -14.24
CA VAL A 60 -0.44 -17.50 -13.15
C VAL A 60 -1.34 -17.58 -11.92
N ILE A 61 -1.97 -16.48 -11.49
CA ILE A 61 -2.89 -16.49 -10.33
C ILE A 61 -4.03 -17.48 -10.55
N ILE A 62 -4.72 -17.39 -11.70
CA ILE A 62 -5.87 -18.24 -12.00
C ILE A 62 -5.49 -19.72 -12.12
N SER A 63 -4.28 -20.04 -12.58
CA SER A 63 -3.81 -21.43 -12.65
C SER A 63 -3.84 -22.13 -11.27
N HIS A 64 -3.74 -21.37 -10.17
CA HIS A 64 -3.81 -21.87 -8.80
C HIS A 64 -5.23 -22.01 -8.25
N LEU A 65 -6.26 -21.56 -8.96
CA LEU A 65 -7.65 -21.78 -8.54
C LEU A 65 -7.93 -23.27 -8.39
N SER A 66 -8.76 -23.58 -7.38
CA SER A 66 -9.26 -24.93 -7.14
C SER A 66 -10.11 -25.40 -8.33
N LYS A 67 -10.33 -26.72 -8.41
CA LYS A 67 -11.22 -27.30 -9.43
C LYS A 67 -12.64 -26.75 -9.30
N GLU A 68 -13.12 -26.55 -8.07
CA GLU A 68 -14.42 -25.96 -7.77
C GLU A 68 -14.53 -24.52 -8.26
N SER A 69 -13.56 -23.66 -7.93
CA SER A 69 -13.52 -22.27 -8.41
C SER A 69 -13.48 -22.19 -9.93
N LYS A 70 -12.69 -23.05 -10.59
CA LYS A 70 -12.65 -23.13 -12.06
C LYS A 70 -14.00 -23.56 -12.65
N ASN A 71 -14.68 -24.50 -12.01
CA ASN A 71 -16.02 -24.93 -12.43
C ASN A 71 -17.06 -23.80 -12.27
N ASN A 72 -17.02 -23.07 -11.16
CA ASN A 72 -17.90 -21.92 -10.93
C ASN A 72 -17.71 -20.85 -12.01
N LEU A 73 -16.46 -20.54 -12.37
CA LEU A 73 -16.16 -19.58 -13.43
C LEU A 73 -16.66 -20.07 -14.80
N ASN A 74 -16.47 -21.35 -15.13
CA ASN A 74 -16.98 -21.93 -16.37
C ASN A 74 -18.53 -21.90 -16.45
N GLN A 75 -19.24 -22.18 -15.35
CA GLN A 75 -20.71 -22.10 -15.29
C GLN A 75 -21.24 -20.69 -15.57
N ASN A 76 -20.44 -19.66 -15.27
CA ASN A 76 -20.75 -18.26 -15.55
C ASN A 76 -20.22 -17.78 -16.93
N ASN A 77 -19.91 -18.72 -17.84
CA ASN A 77 -19.35 -18.43 -19.18
C ASN A 77 -18.05 -17.60 -19.12
N ILE A 78 -17.23 -17.84 -18.08
CA ILE A 78 -15.91 -17.24 -17.90
C ILE A 78 -14.87 -18.31 -18.23
N PHE A 79 -14.56 -18.43 -19.52
CA PHE A 79 -13.55 -19.38 -19.98
C PHE A 79 -12.17 -18.86 -19.63
N ILE A 80 -11.53 -19.55 -18.68
CA ILE A 80 -10.14 -19.29 -18.37
C ILE A 80 -9.34 -20.43 -18.97
N ASN A 81 -8.34 -20.08 -19.77
CA ASN A 81 -7.36 -21.05 -20.24
C ASN A 81 -6.85 -21.84 -19.04
N SER A 82 -7.13 -23.13 -19.03
CA SER A 82 -6.72 -24.06 -17.98
C SER A 82 -5.23 -24.32 -18.11
N TYR A 83 -4.41 -23.33 -17.76
CA TYR A 83 -2.99 -23.54 -17.63
C TYR A 83 -2.74 -24.60 -16.56
N GLN A 84 -1.84 -25.53 -16.86
CA GLN A 84 -1.41 -26.54 -15.90
C GLN A 84 -0.92 -25.83 -14.64
N ARG A 85 -1.29 -26.37 -13.48
CA ARG A 85 -0.87 -25.81 -12.19
C ARG A 85 0.66 -25.77 -12.15
N PRO A 86 1.27 -24.60 -11.88
CA PRO A 86 2.72 -24.51 -11.80
C PRO A 86 3.29 -25.37 -10.68
N LEU A 87 4.58 -25.71 -10.79
CA LEU A 87 5.32 -26.50 -9.79
C LEU A 87 5.37 -25.78 -8.43
N PHE A 88 5.53 -24.47 -8.46
CA PHE A 88 5.66 -23.64 -7.26
C PHE A 88 4.28 -23.13 -6.81
N ASN A 89 4.06 -23.08 -5.50
CA ASN A 89 2.88 -22.44 -4.93
C ASN A 89 3.11 -20.94 -4.78
N TYR A 90 2.97 -20.22 -5.89
CA TYR A 90 3.24 -18.79 -5.97
C TYR A 90 2.36 -17.96 -5.03
N ILE A 91 1.13 -18.41 -4.76
CA ILE A 91 0.18 -17.71 -3.88
C ILE A 91 0.72 -17.64 -2.44
N ASN A 92 1.31 -18.73 -1.95
CA ASN A 92 1.85 -18.77 -0.58
C ASN A 92 3.09 -17.89 -0.40
N PHE A 93 3.83 -17.61 -1.47
CA PHE A 93 5.00 -16.73 -1.42
C PHE A 93 4.62 -15.24 -1.41
N CYS A 94 3.40 -14.91 -1.87
CA CYS A 94 2.92 -13.54 -1.91
C CYS A 94 2.78 -12.94 -0.51
N LYS A 95 3.47 -11.83 -0.25
CA LYS A 95 3.36 -11.05 0.99
C LYS A 95 2.63 -9.71 0.78
N HIS A 96 2.40 -9.34 -0.47
CA HIS A 96 1.72 -8.11 -0.87
C HIS A 96 0.38 -8.45 -1.53
N LEU A 97 -0.71 -8.39 -0.78
CA LEU A 97 -2.05 -8.59 -1.32
C LEU A 97 -2.56 -7.29 -1.96
N ASN A 98 -2.34 -7.15 -3.27
CA ASN A 98 -2.74 -5.96 -4.02
C ASN A 98 -4.07 -6.16 -4.73
N LEU A 99 -5.17 -5.98 -3.99
CA LEU A 99 -6.53 -6.15 -4.50
C LEU A 99 -6.90 -5.06 -5.50
N SER A 100 -6.39 -3.84 -5.33
CA SER A 100 -6.51 -2.77 -6.33
C SER A 100 -5.88 -3.16 -7.67
N GLY A 101 -4.68 -3.75 -7.63
CA GLY A 101 -3.99 -4.25 -8.82
C GLY A 101 -4.78 -5.37 -9.50
N ILE A 102 -5.22 -6.38 -8.73
CA ILE A 102 -6.05 -7.48 -9.24
C ILE A 102 -7.31 -6.95 -9.93
N GLN A 103 -8.04 -6.05 -9.26
CA GLN A 103 -9.23 -5.43 -9.79
C GLN A 103 -8.95 -4.73 -11.12
N ASN A 104 -7.94 -3.85 -11.18
CA ASN A 104 -7.56 -3.15 -12.41
C ASN A 104 -7.23 -4.10 -13.57
N ILE A 105 -6.55 -5.21 -13.29
CA ILE A 105 -6.23 -6.21 -14.31
C ILE A 105 -7.49 -6.89 -14.83
N ILE A 106 -8.42 -7.26 -13.94
CA ILE A 106 -9.69 -7.89 -14.32
C ILE A 106 -10.56 -6.93 -15.13
N TYR A 107 -10.70 -5.67 -14.71
CA TYR A 107 -11.44 -4.63 -15.45
C TYR A 107 -10.94 -4.43 -16.88
N ASN A 108 -9.63 -4.57 -17.10
CA ASN A 108 -9.03 -4.41 -18.42
C ASN A 108 -9.22 -5.63 -19.34
N ILE A 109 -9.58 -6.79 -18.80
CA ILE A 109 -9.62 -8.06 -19.54
C ILE A 109 -11.05 -8.57 -19.73
N TYR A 110 -11.93 -8.33 -18.75
CA TYR A 110 -13.27 -8.92 -18.70
C TYR A 110 -14.36 -7.85 -18.67
N GLU A 111 -15.53 -8.25 -19.16
CA GLU A 111 -16.75 -7.43 -19.10
C GLU A 111 -17.20 -7.20 -17.66
N GLU A 112 -17.80 -6.04 -17.39
CA GLU A 112 -18.22 -5.59 -16.06
C GLU A 112 -19.07 -6.60 -15.30
N SER A 113 -19.98 -7.28 -16.01
CA SER A 113 -20.87 -8.32 -15.45
C SER A 113 -20.12 -9.51 -14.83
N LYS A 114 -18.90 -9.79 -15.28
CA LYS A 114 -18.08 -10.94 -14.86
C LYS A 114 -17.09 -10.59 -13.75
N ILE A 115 -16.78 -9.31 -13.56
CA ILE A 115 -15.70 -8.84 -12.69
C ILE A 115 -15.89 -9.34 -11.26
N LYS A 116 -17.07 -9.10 -10.67
CA LYS A 116 -17.36 -9.49 -9.29
C LYS A 116 -17.20 -10.98 -9.04
N ILE A 117 -17.55 -11.82 -10.02
CA ILE A 117 -17.45 -13.27 -9.92
C ILE A 117 -15.97 -13.68 -9.90
N ILE A 118 -15.16 -13.14 -10.81
CA ILE A 118 -13.72 -13.42 -10.89
C ILE A 118 -12.99 -12.92 -9.65
N GLU A 119 -13.29 -11.70 -9.20
CA GLU A 119 -12.73 -11.11 -7.99
C GLU A 119 -12.99 -12.00 -6.78
N ASN A 120 -14.23 -12.45 -6.59
CA ASN A 120 -14.58 -13.31 -5.45
C ASN A 120 -13.77 -14.61 -5.44
N GLU A 121 -13.60 -15.27 -6.59
CA GLU A 121 -12.82 -16.52 -6.67
C GLU A 121 -11.32 -16.28 -6.43
N ILE A 122 -10.77 -15.17 -6.94
CA ILE A 122 -9.36 -14.82 -6.70
C ILE A 122 -9.13 -14.42 -5.24
N ILE A 123 -10.07 -13.69 -4.62
CA ILE A 123 -9.93 -13.28 -3.22
C ILE A 123 -10.01 -14.51 -2.31
N LYS A 124 -10.90 -15.47 -2.56
CA LYS A 124 -10.92 -16.75 -1.81
C LYS A 124 -9.61 -17.53 -1.96
N LEU A 125 -8.98 -17.47 -3.14
CA LEU A 125 -7.68 -18.09 -3.36
C LEU A 125 -6.58 -17.45 -2.51
N PHE A 126 -6.58 -16.13 -2.35
CA PHE A 126 -5.58 -15.42 -1.56
C PHE A 126 -5.89 -15.39 -0.06
N VAL A 127 -7.16 -15.26 0.33
CA VAL A 127 -7.58 -15.08 1.72
C VAL A 127 -8.01 -16.44 2.25
N ASN A 128 -7.04 -17.17 2.82
CA ASN A 128 -7.26 -18.45 3.48
C ASN A 128 -6.17 -18.69 4.54
N GLU A 129 -6.35 -19.75 5.34
CA GLU A 129 -5.51 -20.08 6.49
C GLU A 129 -4.02 -20.35 6.16
N ASN A 130 -3.70 -20.68 4.91
CA ASN A 130 -2.33 -21.03 4.49
C ASN A 130 -1.51 -19.84 4.02
N THR A 131 -2.11 -18.65 3.99
CA THR A 131 -1.48 -17.43 3.47
C THR A 131 -1.23 -16.45 4.60
N LYS A 132 -0.22 -15.59 4.43
CA LYS A 132 0.12 -14.54 5.39
C LYS A 132 0.65 -13.32 4.66
N PHE A 133 -0.02 -12.19 4.82
CA PHE A 133 0.31 -10.94 4.15
C PHE A 133 0.90 -9.94 5.13
N THR A 134 1.75 -9.06 4.59
CA THR A 134 2.34 -7.93 5.33
C THR A 134 1.92 -6.59 4.73
N HIS A 135 1.48 -6.58 3.47
CA HIS A 135 1.01 -5.39 2.78
C HIS A 135 -0.36 -5.68 2.15
N LEU A 136 -1.32 -4.80 2.40
CA LEU A 136 -2.67 -4.86 1.85
C LEU A 136 -2.97 -3.56 1.08
N TYR A 137 -3.43 -3.69 -0.15
CA TYR A 137 -3.84 -2.58 -0.99
C TYR A 137 -5.29 -2.79 -1.40
N LEU A 138 -6.21 -2.05 -0.79
CA LEU A 138 -7.63 -2.14 -1.10
C LEU A 138 -7.95 -1.36 -2.39
N PRO A 139 -8.87 -1.89 -3.21
CA PRO A 139 -9.40 -1.17 -4.36
C PRO A 139 -10.19 0.07 -3.96
N TYR A 140 -10.50 0.90 -4.95
CA TYR A 140 -11.39 2.04 -4.80
C TYR A 140 -12.80 1.61 -4.37
N GLN A 141 -13.37 0.62 -5.08
CA GLN A 141 -14.65 0.00 -4.73
C GLN A 141 -14.39 -1.39 -4.14
N VAL A 142 -14.62 -1.52 -2.84
CA VAL A 142 -14.54 -2.80 -2.15
C VAL A 142 -15.93 -3.43 -2.12
N ASN A 143 -16.17 -4.39 -3.01
CA ASN A 143 -17.47 -5.05 -3.15
C ASN A 143 -17.56 -6.39 -2.39
N PHE A 144 -16.62 -6.64 -1.47
CA PHE A 144 -16.47 -7.90 -0.75
C PHE A 144 -16.09 -7.66 0.72
N GLN A 145 -16.59 -8.53 1.59
CA GLN A 145 -16.37 -8.44 3.04
C GLN A 145 -15.14 -9.26 3.42
N ILE A 146 -13.95 -8.74 3.10
CA ILE A 146 -12.69 -9.50 3.24
C ILE A 146 -12.47 -10.07 4.64
N HIS A 147 -12.90 -9.33 5.68
CA HIS A 147 -12.76 -9.70 7.08
C HIS A 147 -13.66 -10.88 7.48
N LEU A 148 -14.70 -11.21 6.70
CA LEU A 148 -15.59 -12.35 6.97
C LEU A 148 -15.19 -13.62 6.21
N ILE A 149 -14.16 -13.56 5.36
CA ILE A 149 -13.71 -14.73 4.62
C ILE A 149 -13.01 -15.68 5.60
N PRO A 150 -13.31 -17.00 5.58
CA PRO A 150 -12.63 -17.97 6.43
C PRO A 150 -11.10 -17.88 6.30
N GLY A 151 -10.40 -17.77 7.43
CA GLY A 151 -8.95 -17.59 7.48
C GLY A 151 -8.46 -16.14 7.31
N ALA A 152 -9.36 -15.15 7.17
CA ALA A 152 -8.97 -13.73 7.08
C ALA A 152 -8.16 -13.24 8.28
N GLU A 153 -8.52 -13.67 9.49
CA GLU A 153 -7.78 -13.32 10.71
C GLU A 153 -6.33 -13.81 10.64
N SER A 154 -6.14 -15.09 10.28
CA SER A 154 -4.80 -15.69 10.14
C SER A 154 -3.97 -14.95 9.09
N CYS A 155 -4.55 -14.63 7.93
CA CYS A 155 -3.79 -14.07 6.82
C CYS A 155 -3.54 -12.55 6.90
N LEU A 156 -4.39 -11.80 7.61
CA LEU A 156 -4.31 -10.33 7.71
C LEU A 156 -3.81 -9.82 9.08
N SER A 157 -3.67 -10.67 10.10
CA SER A 157 -3.21 -10.24 11.43
C SER A 157 -1.79 -9.62 11.45
N GLU A 158 -0.94 -9.98 10.50
CA GLU A 158 0.44 -9.53 10.38
C GLU A 158 0.62 -8.34 9.41
N ILE A 159 -0.47 -7.70 8.96
CA ILE A 159 -0.39 -6.53 8.09
C ILE A 159 0.37 -5.38 8.77
N LYS A 160 1.43 -4.93 8.10
CA LYS A 160 2.30 -3.80 8.48
C LYS A 160 2.03 -2.56 7.64
N PHE A 161 1.64 -2.75 6.38
CA PHE A 161 1.30 -1.69 5.45
C PHE A 161 -0.15 -1.83 4.98
N LEU A 162 -0.92 -0.74 5.06
CA LEU A 162 -2.26 -0.65 4.50
C LEU A 162 -2.37 0.55 3.58
N ARG A 163 -2.87 0.33 2.37
CA ARG A 163 -3.40 1.38 1.50
C ARG A 163 -4.90 1.19 1.31
N CYS A 164 -5.69 2.21 1.60
CA CYS A 164 -7.14 2.15 1.42
C CYS A 164 -7.74 3.51 1.07
N ASN A 165 -8.96 3.48 0.54
CA ASN A 165 -9.78 4.68 0.40
C ASN A 165 -10.54 4.96 1.72
N ALA A 166 -10.64 6.21 2.11
CA ALA A 166 -11.47 6.62 3.25
C ALA A 166 -12.97 6.48 2.95
N SER A 167 -13.39 6.31 1.69
CA SER A 167 -14.77 6.01 1.29
C SER A 167 -15.14 4.53 1.42
N VAL A 168 -14.20 3.65 1.82
CA VAL A 168 -14.51 2.24 2.07
C VAL A 168 -15.59 2.15 3.15
N GLU A 169 -16.55 1.23 2.98
CA GLU A 169 -17.66 1.03 3.91
C GLU A 169 -17.18 0.78 5.35
N ASN A 170 -17.85 1.40 6.32
CA ASN A 170 -17.44 1.35 7.73
C ASN A 170 -17.28 -0.08 8.25
N TYR A 171 -18.23 -0.97 7.96
CA TYR A 171 -18.18 -2.35 8.44
C TYR A 171 -16.94 -3.12 7.92
N ILE A 172 -16.41 -2.76 6.75
CA ILE A 172 -15.15 -3.33 6.23
C ILE A 172 -13.96 -2.79 7.02
N LEU A 173 -13.93 -1.48 7.25
CA LEU A 173 -12.87 -0.83 8.04
C LEU A 173 -12.88 -1.28 9.49
N ASP A 174 -14.05 -1.51 10.07
CA ASP A 174 -14.21 -2.02 11.44
C ASP A 174 -13.66 -3.45 11.54
N GLY A 175 -14.02 -4.35 10.62
CA GLY A 175 -13.45 -5.70 10.58
C GLY A 175 -11.93 -5.72 10.35
N LEU A 176 -11.41 -4.83 9.50
CA LEU A 176 -9.96 -4.66 9.35
C LEU A 176 -9.32 -4.09 10.62
N THR A 177 -10.00 -3.20 11.33
CA THR A 177 -9.53 -2.65 12.61
C THR A 177 -9.45 -3.73 13.68
N GLU A 178 -10.37 -4.70 13.67
CA GLU A 178 -10.36 -5.85 14.57
C GLU A 178 -9.20 -6.79 14.29
N ILE A 179 -8.93 -7.11 13.02
CA ILE A 179 -7.90 -8.09 12.63
C ILE A 179 -6.49 -7.46 12.61
N CYS A 180 -6.33 -6.30 11.96
CA CYS A 180 -5.04 -5.68 11.67
C CYS A 180 -4.60 -4.78 12.83
N LYS A 181 -3.95 -5.37 13.85
CA LYS A 181 -3.50 -4.65 15.07
C LYS A 181 -2.06 -4.11 15.00
N SER A 182 -1.35 -4.35 13.90
CA SER A 182 0.09 -4.12 13.77
C SER A 182 0.49 -3.25 12.58
N ILE A 183 -0.45 -2.45 12.06
CA ILE A 183 -0.17 -1.53 10.95
C ILE A 183 0.82 -0.47 11.43
N LYS A 184 1.89 -0.29 10.67
CA LYS A 184 2.95 0.70 10.90
C LYS A 184 2.98 1.78 9.82
N GLU A 185 2.50 1.42 8.63
CA GLU A 185 2.52 2.27 7.45
C GLU A 185 1.12 2.35 6.86
N LEU A 186 0.62 3.57 6.67
CA LEU A 186 -0.75 3.81 6.25
C LEU A 186 -0.80 4.83 5.11
N GLU A 187 -1.41 4.44 3.99
CA GLU A 187 -1.77 5.34 2.91
C GLU A 187 -3.29 5.46 2.82
N VAL A 188 -3.81 6.67 3.00
CA VAL A 188 -5.24 6.97 2.90
C VAL A 188 -5.49 7.83 1.66
N LEU A 189 -6.36 7.34 0.80
CA LEU A 189 -6.90 8.09 -0.34
C LEU A 189 -8.23 8.70 0.07
N PHE A 190 -8.39 10.01 -0.08
CA PHE A 190 -9.59 10.74 0.27
C PHE A 190 -10.41 11.17 -0.94
N GLU A 191 -11.72 11.01 -0.81
CA GLU A 191 -12.72 11.26 -1.83
C GLU A 191 -13.70 12.35 -1.42
N LYS A 192 -14.72 12.57 -2.26
CA LYS A 192 -15.83 13.47 -1.93
C LYS A 192 -16.63 12.98 -0.72
N ASN A 193 -16.91 11.68 -0.65
CA ASN A 193 -17.73 11.06 0.39
C ASN A 193 -16.87 10.09 1.21
N ASN A 194 -16.36 10.54 2.36
CA ASN A 194 -15.51 9.72 3.22
C ASN A 194 -16.26 9.21 4.45
N ASN A 195 -15.92 8.00 4.84
CA ASN A 195 -16.45 7.32 6.00
C ASN A 195 -15.54 7.53 7.22
N TYR A 196 -16.12 7.47 8.42
CA TYR A 196 -15.41 7.70 9.67
C TYR A 196 -14.68 6.44 10.20
N GLY A 197 -14.93 5.26 9.62
CA GLY A 197 -14.27 4.01 10.02
C GLY A 197 -12.73 4.08 9.96
N ILE A 198 -12.17 4.90 9.05
CA ILE A 198 -10.72 5.08 8.94
C ILE A 198 -10.13 5.73 10.20
N VAL A 199 -10.91 6.59 10.89
CA VAL A 199 -10.52 7.22 12.16
C VAL A 199 -10.36 6.15 13.23
N ASN A 200 -11.30 5.20 13.30
CA ASN A 200 -11.23 4.09 14.25
C ASN A 200 -10.03 3.20 13.96
N LEU A 201 -9.76 2.90 12.69
CA LEU A 201 -8.59 2.13 12.27
C LEU A 201 -7.29 2.77 12.76
N ILE A 202 -7.11 4.08 12.51
CA ILE A 202 -5.94 4.85 12.94
C ILE A 202 -5.80 4.80 14.47
N LYS A 203 -6.87 5.11 15.21
CA LYS A 203 -6.84 5.15 16.67
C LYS A 203 -6.48 3.81 17.31
N ASN A 204 -6.83 2.70 16.68
CA ASN A 204 -6.63 1.36 17.25
C ASN A 204 -5.26 0.74 16.91
N GLN A 205 -4.44 1.41 16.09
CA GLN A 205 -3.06 0.94 15.89
C GLN A 205 -2.21 1.20 17.13
N LYS A 206 -1.22 0.32 17.36
CA LYS A 206 -0.25 0.49 18.46
C LYS A 206 0.67 1.68 18.20
N ASN A 207 1.29 1.72 17.02
CA ASN A 207 2.21 2.76 16.59
C ASN A 207 2.12 2.91 15.06
N LEU A 208 1.93 4.13 14.58
CA LEU A 208 2.14 4.49 13.17
C LEU A 208 3.47 5.22 13.01
N PHE A 209 4.22 4.83 11.99
CA PHE A 209 5.54 5.39 11.66
C PHE A 209 5.49 6.19 10.36
N ASN A 210 4.80 5.67 9.35
CA ASN A 210 4.71 6.28 8.03
C ASN A 210 3.24 6.51 7.67
N VAL A 211 2.84 7.76 7.47
CA VAL A 211 1.47 8.08 7.06
C VAL A 211 1.48 8.98 5.83
N CYS A 212 0.74 8.55 4.80
CA CYS A 212 0.48 9.34 3.60
C CYS A 212 -1.02 9.62 3.48
N LEU A 213 -1.37 10.89 3.43
CA LEU A 213 -2.73 11.37 3.23
C LEU A 213 -2.83 12.01 1.83
N PHE A 214 -3.56 11.36 0.93
CA PHE A 214 -3.77 11.83 -0.43
C PHE A 214 -5.18 12.36 -0.59
N ASP A 215 -5.28 13.61 -1.00
CA ASP A 215 -6.52 14.34 -1.18
C ASP A 215 -6.74 14.68 -2.65
N PHE A 216 -7.83 14.18 -3.23
CA PHE A 216 -8.22 14.49 -4.61
C PHE A 216 -9.39 15.49 -4.69
N TYR A 217 -10.13 15.67 -3.58
CA TYR A 217 -11.35 16.49 -3.53
C TYR A 217 -11.39 17.42 -2.32
N LYS A 218 -12.22 18.47 -2.36
CA LYS A 218 -12.46 19.34 -1.19
C LYS A 218 -13.29 18.56 -0.16
N ARG A 219 -12.74 18.40 1.05
CA ARG A 219 -13.40 17.77 2.19
C ARG A 219 -13.94 18.82 3.15
N HIS A 220 -14.88 18.39 4.00
CA HIS A 220 -15.31 19.20 5.15
C HIS A 220 -14.17 19.30 6.18
N GLU A 221 -13.91 20.51 6.67
CA GLU A 221 -12.86 20.76 7.67
C GLU A 221 -13.06 19.95 8.96
N SER A 222 -14.31 19.70 9.35
CA SER A 222 -14.65 18.85 10.50
C SER A 222 -14.09 17.44 10.36
N PHE A 223 -14.18 16.84 9.17
CA PHE A 223 -13.64 15.51 8.90
C PHE A 223 -12.11 15.51 8.99
N ASN A 224 -11.46 16.50 8.38
CA ASN A 224 -10.00 16.65 8.44
C ASN A 224 -9.53 16.79 9.89
N ASN A 225 -10.18 17.65 10.67
CA ASN A 225 -9.87 17.84 12.08
C ASN A 225 -9.94 16.52 12.88
N ILE A 226 -10.95 15.69 12.64
CA ILE A 226 -11.09 14.39 13.31
C ILE A 226 -9.95 13.42 12.93
N ILE A 227 -9.61 13.35 11.63
CA ILE A 227 -8.50 12.51 11.14
C ILE A 227 -7.17 13.00 11.72
N GLU A 228 -6.89 14.29 11.65
CA GLU A 228 -5.66 14.88 12.12
C GLU A 228 -5.48 14.69 13.64
N ASN A 229 -6.54 14.88 14.43
CA ASN A 229 -6.51 14.57 15.86
C ASN A 229 -6.26 13.09 16.15
N SER A 230 -6.78 12.19 15.32
CA SER A 230 -6.52 10.75 15.49
C SER A 230 -5.04 10.38 15.29
N LEU A 231 -4.32 11.14 14.46
CA LEU A 231 -2.90 10.93 14.20
C LEU A 231 -2.00 11.45 15.34
N ILE A 232 -2.45 12.42 16.14
CA ILE A 232 -1.69 12.93 17.30
C ILE A 232 -1.37 11.81 18.29
N LYS A 233 -2.23 10.78 18.40
CA LYS A 233 -1.94 9.59 19.22
C LYS A 233 -0.61 8.93 18.85
N HIS A 234 -0.19 9.03 17.59
CA HIS A 234 1.03 8.42 17.05
C HIS A 234 2.19 9.41 16.91
N ALA A 235 2.06 10.60 17.51
CA ALA A 235 3.00 11.69 17.32
C ALA A 235 4.45 11.33 17.69
N ASN A 236 4.64 10.56 18.77
CA ASN A 236 5.97 10.15 19.23
C ASN A 236 6.62 9.10 18.32
N THR A 237 5.86 8.36 17.52
CA THR A 237 6.39 7.31 16.64
C THR A 237 6.44 7.72 15.18
N MET A 238 5.76 8.80 14.80
CA MET A 238 5.72 9.31 13.43
C MET A 238 7.13 9.69 12.96
N GLN A 239 7.57 9.09 11.86
CA GLN A 239 8.88 9.32 11.25
C GLN A 239 8.76 9.83 9.81
N TYR A 240 7.73 9.41 9.09
CA TYR A 240 7.42 9.88 7.74
C TYR A 240 5.98 10.38 7.69
N PHE A 241 5.79 11.60 7.22
CA PHE A 241 4.46 12.16 7.01
C PHE A 241 4.35 12.83 5.65
N LYS A 242 3.33 12.45 4.90
CA LYS A 242 2.96 13.08 3.64
C LYS A 242 1.52 13.55 3.70
N ILE A 243 1.28 14.78 3.28
CA ILE A 243 -0.07 15.31 3.13
C ILE A 243 -0.15 16.17 1.87
N THR A 244 -1.19 15.96 1.06
CA THR A 244 -1.40 16.71 -0.19
C THR A 244 -2.40 17.85 -0.07
N LYS A 245 -2.72 18.25 1.17
CA LYS A 245 -3.44 19.48 1.52
C LYS A 245 -2.89 20.08 2.82
N PRO A 246 -3.07 21.39 3.04
CA PRO A 246 -2.77 22.00 4.33
C PRO A 246 -3.55 21.29 5.46
N PRO A 247 -2.90 20.87 6.55
CA PRO A 247 -3.62 20.44 7.75
C PRO A 247 -4.60 21.53 8.24
N VAL A 248 -5.69 21.12 8.87
CA VAL A 248 -6.63 22.04 9.54
C VAL A 248 -6.09 22.46 10.90
N ILE A 249 -5.40 21.56 11.60
CA ILE A 249 -4.80 21.84 12.91
C ILE A 249 -3.27 21.80 12.82
N ASN A 250 -2.61 22.35 13.84
CA ASN A 250 -1.14 22.35 13.93
C ASN A 250 -0.57 20.97 14.37
N LEU A 251 -1.00 19.89 13.72
CA LEU A 251 -0.58 18.53 14.10
C LEU A 251 0.93 18.30 13.90
N LEU A 252 1.54 18.98 12.92
CA LEU A 252 2.96 18.82 12.60
C LEU A 252 3.85 19.17 13.81
N SER A 253 3.46 20.17 14.60
CA SER A 253 4.19 20.54 15.82
C SER A 253 4.22 19.43 16.87
N SER A 254 3.29 18.47 16.81
CA SER A 254 3.29 17.30 17.68
C SER A 254 4.31 16.25 17.25
N PHE A 255 4.69 16.20 15.98
CA PHE A 255 5.53 15.14 15.40
C PHE A 255 7.02 15.42 15.62
N VAL A 256 7.42 15.47 16.88
CA VAL A 256 8.78 15.85 17.29
C VAL A 256 9.86 14.93 16.70
N ASN A 257 9.54 13.66 16.44
CA ASN A 257 10.48 12.65 15.91
C ASN A 257 10.42 12.50 14.37
N LEU A 258 9.73 13.40 13.68
CA LEU A 258 9.55 13.36 12.24
C LEU A 258 10.89 13.55 11.52
N ARG A 259 11.23 12.61 10.63
CA ARG A 259 12.45 12.65 9.81
C ARG A 259 12.19 13.05 8.37
N VAL A 260 11.02 12.70 7.84
CA VAL A 260 10.66 12.99 6.46
C VAL A 260 9.29 13.65 6.42
N LEU A 261 9.21 14.82 5.80
CA LEU A 261 7.99 15.56 5.58
C LEU A 261 7.81 15.82 4.08
N GLU A 262 6.69 15.36 3.51
CA GLU A 262 6.26 15.72 2.17
C GLU A 262 5.00 16.58 2.21
N LEU A 263 5.11 17.86 1.84
CA LEU A 263 3.99 18.79 1.78
C LEU A 263 3.64 19.13 0.33
N GLU A 264 2.40 18.86 -0.06
CA GLU A 264 1.84 19.34 -1.31
C GLU A 264 0.61 20.20 -1.00
N LEU A 265 0.65 21.50 -1.28
CA LEU A 265 -0.43 22.44 -0.92
C LEU A 265 -1.21 22.91 -2.16
N ASN A 266 -1.64 21.98 -2.99
CA ASN A 266 -2.27 22.28 -4.27
C ASN A 266 -3.64 22.96 -4.12
N GLY A 267 -3.84 24.11 -4.77
CA GLY A 267 -5.16 24.71 -5.01
C GLY A 267 -5.95 25.11 -3.78
N ASP A 268 -5.28 25.36 -2.64
CA ASP A 268 -5.93 25.70 -1.39
C ASP A 268 -5.76 27.18 -1.04
N TYR A 269 -6.88 27.85 -0.74
CA TYR A 269 -6.95 29.27 -0.38
C TYR A 269 -6.95 29.49 1.15
N ARG A 270 -6.85 28.41 1.96
CA ARG A 270 -6.82 28.52 3.42
C ARG A 270 -5.59 29.28 3.90
N ASP A 271 -5.72 29.95 5.04
CA ASP A 271 -4.57 30.50 5.74
C ASP A 271 -3.83 29.38 6.47
N TYR A 272 -2.64 29.05 5.98
CA TYR A 272 -1.74 28.07 6.59
C TYR A 272 -0.45 28.74 7.11
N ASN A 273 -0.51 30.03 7.49
CA ASN A 273 0.60 30.75 8.12
C ASN A 273 1.05 30.13 9.45
N TYR A 274 0.20 29.35 10.13
CA TYR A 274 0.59 28.62 11.34
C TYR A 274 1.77 27.66 11.09
N LEU A 275 1.96 27.20 9.83
CA LEU A 275 3.10 26.37 9.44
C LEU A 275 4.46 27.07 9.65
N LYS A 276 4.50 28.41 9.68
CA LYS A 276 5.73 29.18 9.95
C LYS A 276 6.26 28.97 11.36
N ASN A 277 5.41 28.55 12.30
CA ASN A 277 5.76 28.36 13.70
C ASN A 277 5.95 26.87 14.05
N VAL A 278 5.93 25.99 13.05
CA VAL A 278 6.11 24.54 13.26
C VAL A 278 7.58 24.22 13.49
N THR A 279 7.88 23.62 14.63
CA THR A 279 9.24 23.17 14.99
C THR A 279 9.39 21.67 14.75
N LEU A 280 10.34 21.28 13.91
CA LEU A 280 10.64 19.89 13.56
C LEU A 280 12.14 19.62 13.72
N PRO A 281 12.62 19.44 14.97
CA PRO A 281 14.04 19.49 15.30
C PRO A 281 14.87 18.34 14.73
N PHE A 282 14.23 17.23 14.33
CA PHE A 282 14.89 16.05 13.76
C PHE A 282 14.56 15.82 12.29
N LEU A 283 14.01 16.84 11.60
CA LEU A 283 13.62 16.71 10.20
C LEU A 283 14.84 16.66 9.29
N GLN A 284 15.00 15.54 8.59
CA GLN A 284 16.13 15.27 7.71
C GLN A 284 15.80 15.56 6.24
N VAL A 285 14.59 15.22 5.81
CA VAL A 285 14.16 15.35 4.42
C VAL A 285 12.88 16.16 4.33
N LEU A 286 12.94 17.28 3.60
CA LEU A 286 11.79 18.11 3.31
C LEU A 286 11.51 18.11 1.81
N LYS A 287 10.36 17.56 1.40
CA LYS A 287 9.91 17.63 0.00
C LYS A 287 8.66 18.49 -0.09
N THR A 288 8.68 19.45 -0.99
CA THR A 288 7.57 20.40 -1.12
C THR A 288 7.10 20.53 -2.56
N ARG A 289 5.80 20.75 -2.71
CA ARG A 289 5.14 21.10 -3.97
C ARG A 289 4.05 22.13 -3.70
N PHE A 290 4.01 23.20 -4.49
CA PHE A 290 3.04 24.29 -4.32
C PHE A 290 3.04 24.95 -2.92
N VAL A 291 4.15 24.89 -2.19
CA VAL A 291 4.31 25.55 -0.88
C VAL A 291 4.85 26.96 -1.11
N PRO A 292 4.23 28.02 -0.56
CA PRO A 292 4.77 29.37 -0.65
C PRO A 292 6.17 29.48 -0.04
N THR A 293 7.05 30.23 -0.72
CA THR A 293 8.46 30.39 -0.32
C THR A 293 8.61 30.89 1.12
N SER A 294 7.73 31.79 1.57
CA SER A 294 7.79 32.33 2.94
C SER A 294 7.57 31.27 4.02
N ILE A 295 6.78 30.23 3.74
CA ILE A 295 6.54 29.12 4.67
C ILE A 295 7.69 28.12 4.59
N LEU A 296 8.18 27.87 3.38
CA LEU A 296 9.33 26.99 3.18
C LEU A 296 10.56 27.51 3.95
N ILE A 297 10.86 28.81 3.88
CA ILE A 297 11.96 29.44 4.63
C ILE A 297 11.80 29.17 6.13
N SER A 298 10.62 29.47 6.69
CA SER A 298 10.37 29.25 8.11
C SER A 298 10.48 27.77 8.52
N LEU A 299 9.96 26.84 7.70
CA LEU A 299 10.11 25.40 7.97
C LEU A 299 11.57 24.97 7.99
N ILE A 300 12.41 25.51 7.10
CA ILE A 300 13.85 25.23 7.06
C ILE A 300 14.54 25.77 8.32
N GLU A 301 14.30 27.03 8.66
CA GLU A 301 14.87 27.68 9.86
C GLU A 301 14.51 26.91 11.14
N ASN A 302 13.27 26.42 11.22
CA ASN A 302 12.76 25.70 12.38
C ASN A 302 13.30 24.26 12.53
N THR A 303 14.09 23.77 11.58
CA THR A 303 14.74 22.44 11.69
C THR A 303 16.00 22.44 12.52
N SER A 304 16.49 23.62 12.95
CA SER A 304 17.73 23.76 13.74
C SER A 304 18.95 23.09 13.10
N GLY A 305 19.00 23.04 11.75
CA GLY A 305 20.14 22.49 11.00
C GLY A 305 20.14 20.97 10.81
N SER A 306 19.03 20.27 11.10
CA SER A 306 18.92 18.82 10.94
C SER A 306 18.68 18.34 9.49
N LEU A 307 18.32 19.25 8.58
CA LEU A 307 18.03 18.94 7.18
C LEU A 307 19.27 18.48 6.40
N ILE A 308 19.13 17.38 5.67
CA ILE A 308 20.14 16.82 4.76
C ILE A 308 19.70 16.86 3.29
N ASP A 309 18.39 16.89 3.02
CA ASP A 309 17.84 16.90 1.66
C ASP A 309 16.59 17.77 1.57
N ILE A 310 16.54 18.61 0.54
CA ILE A 310 15.41 19.47 0.22
C ILE A 310 15.08 19.30 -1.26
N SER A 311 13.88 18.80 -1.55
CA SER A 311 13.37 18.65 -2.92
C SER A 311 12.16 19.54 -3.13
N MET A 312 12.31 20.55 -3.99
CA MET A 312 11.23 21.43 -4.41
C MET A 312 10.76 21.05 -5.81
N LYS A 313 9.46 20.76 -5.95
CA LYS A 313 8.83 20.58 -7.27
C LYS A 313 7.98 21.80 -7.58
N SER A 314 8.43 22.63 -8.51
CA SER A 314 7.57 23.64 -9.13
C SER A 314 6.72 22.99 -10.22
N SER A 315 5.47 23.40 -10.36
CA SER A 315 4.79 23.25 -11.65
C SER A 315 5.48 24.16 -12.65
N THR A 316 6.42 23.63 -13.42
CA THR A 316 6.62 24.19 -14.76
C THR A 316 5.32 23.94 -15.50
N SER A 317 4.55 25.01 -15.70
CA SER A 317 3.52 25.09 -16.72
C SER A 317 4.15 24.65 -18.05
N ASN A 318 3.80 23.45 -18.51
CA ASN A 318 3.93 23.17 -19.93
C ASN A 318 2.68 23.75 -20.58
N ASN A 319 2.96 24.74 -21.42
CA ASN A 319 2.04 25.57 -22.21
C ASN A 319 0.92 24.81 -22.89
#